data_AF-A0A0D8XU51-F1
#
_entry.id   AF-A0A0D8XU51-F1
#
_cell.length_a   1.000
_cell.length_b   1.000
_cell.length_c   1.000
_cell.angle_alpha   90.00
_cell.angle_beta   90.00
_cell.angle_gamma   90.00
#
_symmetry.space_group_name_H-M   'P 1'
#
loop_
_entity.id
_entity.type
_entity.pdbx_description
1 polymer ?
#
loop_
_entity_poly.entity_id
_entity_poly.type
_entity_poly.pdbx_seq_one_letter_code
_entity_poly.pdbx_strand_id
1 'polypeptide(L)'
;MIQVTLGNTSIKAESQARLNDTKWHLFLLEIHSDEIRLAIDGYNTFKEINTSDIFDGKLLLNDNESYTGVYTNCEDRCSANFCQNAAECVEDFEDDTVVCRCRYPNVQSGRNCEIDINQNSSVSFSGGFLKYELSSNPLVNQTVLSFRSDQPHALLLFVHDHNNNFLQLHLSDEVNITLSLNNEAIVSSCTVTARLGSEFSNMQWIQMELMKYERVALHNNYDSEAYKFIIRSFITCQSYYPFC
;
A
#
# COMPACT_ATOMS: atom_id res chain seq x y z
N MET A 1 -24.83 6.15 2.43
CA MET A 1 -26.27 6.47 2.33
C MET A 1 -26.93 6.03 3.62
N ILE A 2 -27.69 6.91 4.26
CA ILE A 2 -28.54 6.54 5.39
C ILE A 2 -30.00 6.72 4.95
N GLN A 3 -30.82 5.72 5.24
CA GLN A 3 -32.25 5.76 5.00
C GLN A 3 -32.98 5.79 6.34
N VAL A 4 -33.86 6.76 6.51
CA VAL A 4 -34.80 6.83 7.64
C VAL A 4 -36.18 6.51 7.12
N THR A 5 -36.92 5.67 7.83
CA THR A 5 -38.29 5.28 7.49
C THR A 5 -39.20 5.59 8.68
N LEU A 6 -40.21 6.43 8.47
CA LEU A 6 -41.22 6.83 9.45
C LEU A 6 -42.62 6.48 8.89
N GLY A 7 -43.28 5.48 9.47
CA GLY A 7 -44.54 4.96 8.93
C GLY A 7 -44.38 4.50 7.47
N ASN A 8 -45.14 5.12 6.56
CA ASN A 8 -45.07 4.89 5.11
C ASN A 8 -44.08 5.81 4.37
N THR A 9 -43.43 6.72 5.09
CA THR A 9 -42.54 7.71 4.50
C THR A 9 -41.08 7.32 4.69
N SER A 10 -40.35 7.11 3.58
CA SER A 10 -38.90 6.96 3.60
C SER A 10 -38.18 8.21 3.07
N ILE A 11 -37.12 8.62 3.74
CA ILE A 11 -36.18 9.65 3.30
C ILE A 11 -34.76 9.06 3.25
N LYS A 12 -33.98 9.44 2.23
CA LYS A 12 -32.61 8.97 2.05
C LYS A 12 -31.67 10.15 1.96
N ALA A 13 -30.66 10.18 2.81
CA ALA A 13 -29.55 11.11 2.69
C ALA A 13 -28.34 10.39 2.11
N GLU A 14 -27.79 11.00 1.06
CA GLU A 14 -26.49 10.62 0.54
C GLU A 14 -25.40 11.45 1.20
N SER A 15 -24.28 10.80 1.51
CA SER A 15 -23.06 11.48 1.93
C SER A 15 -22.11 11.53 0.74
N GLN A 16 -21.33 12.60 0.65
CA GLN A 16 -20.25 12.72 -0.34
C GLN A 16 -19.05 11.82 0.02
N ALA A 17 -19.01 11.29 1.24
CA ALA A 17 -18.00 10.34 1.71
C ALA A 17 -18.62 8.96 2.00
N ARG A 18 -17.77 7.94 2.03
CA ARG A 18 -18.12 6.66 2.63
C ARG A 18 -18.28 6.87 4.13
N LEU A 19 -19.37 6.36 4.71
CA LEU A 19 -19.71 6.56 6.12
C LEU A 19 -19.08 5.52 7.07
N ASN A 20 -18.44 4.51 6.50
CA ASN A 20 -17.68 3.47 7.20
C ASN A 20 -16.18 3.75 7.10
N ASP A 21 -15.77 5.00 7.25
CA ASP A 21 -14.39 5.46 7.05
C ASP A 21 -13.62 5.65 8.38
N THR A 22 -14.11 5.03 9.46
CA THR A 22 -13.61 5.11 10.84
C THR A 22 -13.56 6.53 11.41
N LYS A 23 -14.31 7.49 10.84
CA LYS A 23 -14.44 8.84 11.37
C LYS A 23 -15.80 9.08 11.98
N TRP A 24 -15.84 10.06 12.88
CA TRP A 24 -17.08 10.58 13.42
C TRP A 24 -17.84 11.33 12.34
N HIS A 25 -19.10 10.92 12.11
CA HIS A 25 -20.04 11.62 11.26
C HIS A 25 -21.16 12.23 12.10
N LEU A 26 -21.58 13.45 11.76
CA LEU A 26 -22.70 14.09 12.40
C LEU A 26 -23.99 13.72 11.67
N PHE A 27 -24.87 13.00 12.37
CA PHE A 27 -26.22 12.69 11.91
C PHE A 27 -27.22 13.62 12.60
N LEU A 28 -28.01 14.35 11.81
CA LEU A 28 -29.06 15.22 12.31
C LEU A 28 -30.40 14.82 11.70
N LEU A 29 -31.38 14.56 12.55
CA LEU A 29 -32.77 14.30 12.16
C LEU A 29 -33.64 15.36 12.83
N GLU A 30 -34.27 16.20 12.02
CA GLU A 30 -35.23 17.20 12.48
C GLU A 30 -36.62 16.80 11.98
N ILE A 31 -37.61 16.84 12.87
CA ILE A 31 -39.00 16.57 12.54
C ILE A 31 -39.79 17.82 12.86
N HIS A 32 -40.40 18.40 11.83
CA HIS A 32 -41.39 19.46 11.94
C HIS A 32 -42.79 18.89 11.69
N SER A 33 -43.82 19.72 11.91
CA SER A 33 -45.23 19.33 11.77
C SER A 33 -45.59 18.79 10.38
N ASP A 34 -44.87 19.22 9.35
CA ASP A 34 -45.16 19.02 7.94
C ASP A 34 -43.97 18.48 7.14
N GLU A 35 -42.80 18.32 7.76
CA GLU A 35 -41.61 17.81 7.08
C GLU A 35 -40.64 17.09 8.01
N ILE A 36 -39.87 16.17 7.43
CA ILE A 36 -38.70 15.56 8.04
C ILE A 36 -37.48 16.07 7.28
N ARG A 37 -36.47 16.53 8.01
CA ARG A 37 -35.17 16.89 7.48
C ARG A 37 -34.13 15.92 8.03
N LEU A 38 -33.30 15.44 7.13
CA LEU A 38 -32.20 14.54 7.45
C LEU A 38 -30.91 15.15 6.92
N ALA A 39 -29.90 15.23 7.78
CA ALA A 39 -28.58 15.70 7.38
C ALA A 39 -27.46 14.76 7.85
N ILE A 40 -26.45 14.62 7.00
CA ILE A 40 -25.20 13.91 7.30
C ILE A 40 -24.05 14.85 6.98
N ASP A 41 -23.25 15.22 7.98
CA ASP A 41 -22.11 16.15 7.84
C ASP A 41 -22.46 17.47 7.13
N GLY A 42 -23.68 17.96 7.34
CA GLY A 42 -24.19 19.19 6.72
C GLY A 42 -24.76 19.03 5.30
N TYR A 43 -24.80 17.81 4.76
CA TYR A 43 -25.54 17.49 3.54
C TYR A 43 -26.98 17.14 3.89
N ASN A 44 -27.91 17.96 3.44
CA ASN A 44 -29.30 17.94 3.90
C ASN A 44 -30.22 17.40 2.82
N THR A 45 -31.23 16.63 3.22
CA THR A 45 -32.39 16.24 2.42
C THR A 45 -33.64 16.46 3.27
N PHE A 46 -34.76 16.73 2.63
CA PHE A 46 -36.04 16.85 3.33
C PHE A 46 -37.15 16.12 2.59
N LYS A 47 -38.23 15.82 3.29
CA LYS A 47 -39.44 15.22 2.72
C LYS A 47 -40.66 15.65 3.53
N GLU A 48 -41.69 16.11 2.84
CA GLU A 48 -42.97 16.44 3.46
C GLU A 48 -43.62 15.20 4.09
N ILE A 49 -44.26 15.38 5.24
CA ILE A 49 -44.99 14.34 5.98
C ILE A 49 -46.35 14.84 6.43
N ASN A 50 -47.29 13.90 6.61
CA ASN A 50 -48.54 14.20 7.29
C ASN A 50 -48.36 14.02 8.80
N THR A 51 -48.98 14.91 9.59
CA THR A 51 -48.94 14.89 11.07
C THR A 51 -49.40 13.56 11.68
N SER A 52 -50.22 12.78 10.97
CA SER A 52 -50.66 11.44 11.39
C SER A 52 -49.55 10.37 11.36
N ASP A 53 -48.43 10.65 10.68
CA ASP A 53 -47.32 9.70 10.50
C ASP A 53 -46.22 9.86 11.58
N ILE A 54 -46.34 10.88 12.45
CA ILE A 54 -45.41 11.11 13.57
C ILE A 54 -45.89 10.29 14.76
N PHE A 55 -45.20 9.18 15.05
CA PHE A 55 -45.44 8.41 16.26
C PHE A 55 -44.89 9.15 17.48
N ASP A 56 -45.70 9.27 18.54
CA ASP A 56 -45.22 9.60 19.89
C ASP A 56 -44.34 8.45 20.38
N GLY A 57 -43.03 8.57 20.15
CA GLY A 57 -42.03 7.61 20.57
C GLY A 57 -40.85 8.36 21.18
N LYS A 58 -40.41 7.92 22.36
CA LYS A 58 -39.14 8.39 22.92
C LYS A 58 -38.03 7.50 22.37
N LEU A 59 -37.07 8.09 21.66
CA LEU A 59 -35.83 7.40 21.32
C LEU A 59 -35.06 7.15 22.63
N LEU A 60 -35.11 5.91 23.11
CA LEU A 60 -34.37 5.48 24.29
C LEU A 60 -33.02 4.94 23.82
N LEU A 61 -32.00 5.80 23.89
CA LEU A 61 -30.60 5.36 23.81
C LEU A 61 -30.14 5.11 25.24
N ASN A 62 -29.67 3.90 25.52
CA ASN A 62 -29.12 3.53 26.82
C ASN A 62 -30.17 3.49 27.96
N ASP A 63 -31.33 2.88 27.72
CA ASP A 63 -32.21 2.48 28.83
C ASP A 63 -31.45 1.46 29.70
N ASN A 64 -31.59 1.53 31.02
CA ASN A 64 -30.72 0.96 32.07
C ASN A 64 -30.53 -0.58 32.07
N GLU A 65 -30.82 -1.27 30.97
CA GLU A 65 -30.53 -2.68 30.78
C GLU A 65 -29.06 -2.88 30.39
N SER A 66 -28.40 -3.84 31.03
CA SER A 66 -27.04 -4.24 30.67
C SER A 66 -27.09 -5.03 29.36
N TYR A 67 -26.96 -4.32 28.25
CA TYR A 67 -26.83 -4.94 26.94
C TYR A 67 -25.42 -5.52 26.78
N THR A 68 -25.32 -6.83 26.51
CA THR A 68 -24.05 -7.46 26.14
C THR A 68 -23.54 -6.84 24.84
N GLY A 69 -22.29 -6.36 24.84
CA GLY A 69 -21.67 -5.72 23.67
C GLY A 69 -21.86 -4.20 23.59
N VAL A 70 -22.51 -3.56 24.58
CA VAL A 70 -22.55 -2.11 24.71
C VAL A 70 -21.59 -1.69 25.81
N TYR A 71 -20.59 -0.89 25.44
CA TYR A 71 -19.58 -0.38 26.36
C TYR A 71 -19.69 1.14 26.46
N THR A 72 -19.43 1.68 27.66
CA THR A 72 -19.32 3.12 27.84
C THR A 72 -18.00 3.60 27.26
N ASN A 73 -18.05 4.65 26.44
CA ASN A 73 -16.94 5.23 25.67
C ASN A 73 -16.52 4.42 24.45
N CYS A 74 -16.15 5.12 23.39
CA CYS A 74 -15.40 4.57 22.27
C CYS A 74 -13.93 4.85 22.55
N GLU A 75 -13.18 3.84 23.01
CA GLU A 75 -11.73 3.97 23.18
C GLU A 75 -11.10 4.13 21.80
N ASP A 76 -10.40 5.26 21.58
CA ASP A 76 -9.58 5.45 20.38
C ASP A 76 -8.34 4.57 20.52
N ARG A 77 -8.35 3.44 19.82
CA ARG A 77 -7.28 2.45 19.84
C ARG A 77 -6.11 2.90 18.98
N CYS A 78 -6.34 3.85 18.07
CA CYS A 78 -5.29 4.56 17.36
C CYS A 78 -4.65 5.64 18.24
N SER A 79 -4.11 5.22 19.37
CA SER A 79 -3.32 6.09 20.26
C SER A 79 -2.14 6.73 19.52
N ALA A 80 -1.78 7.95 19.94
CA ALA A 80 -0.64 8.67 19.40
C ALA A 80 0.64 7.81 19.48
N ASN A 81 1.26 7.56 18.32
CA ASN A 81 2.49 6.77 18.13
C ASN A 81 2.35 5.23 18.14
N PHE A 82 1.14 4.66 18.06
CA PHE A 82 1.02 3.21 17.82
C PHE A 82 1.71 2.82 16.51
N CYS A 83 1.45 3.54 15.43
CA CYS A 83 2.12 3.35 14.15
C CYS A 83 3.32 4.32 13.99
N GLN A 84 4.47 3.80 13.58
CA GLN A 84 5.71 4.54 13.36
C GLN A 84 5.90 4.94 11.89
N ASN A 85 6.94 5.71 11.60
CA ASN A 85 7.35 6.08 10.23
C ASN A 85 6.22 6.71 9.37
N ALA A 86 5.35 7.49 10.01
CA ALA A 86 4.18 8.14 9.41
C ALA A 86 3.20 7.16 8.73
N ALA A 87 3.12 5.94 9.24
CA ALA A 87 2.13 4.95 8.84
C ALA A 87 0.72 5.35 9.28
N GLU A 88 -0.27 4.87 8.52
CA GLU A 88 -1.69 5.06 8.81
C GLU A 88 -2.15 4.03 9.85
N CYS A 89 -2.79 4.49 10.91
CA CYS A 89 -3.43 3.61 11.90
C CYS A 89 -4.88 3.36 11.49
N VAL A 90 -5.28 2.08 11.44
CA VAL A 90 -6.63 1.66 11.06
C VAL A 90 -7.17 0.78 12.17
N GLU A 91 -8.31 1.19 12.74
CA GLU A 91 -9.08 0.36 13.66
C GLU A 91 -9.95 -0.62 12.86
N ASP A 92 -9.83 -1.90 13.19
CA ASP A 92 -10.68 -2.95 12.65
C ASP A 92 -11.71 -3.34 13.71
N PHE A 93 -12.91 -2.79 13.57
CA PHE A 93 -14.02 -3.04 14.50
C PHE A 93 -14.64 -4.43 14.33
N GLU A 94 -14.47 -5.09 13.19
CA GLU A 94 -15.02 -6.42 12.94
C GLU A 94 -14.21 -7.48 13.69
N ASP A 95 -12.88 -7.39 13.59
CA ASP A 95 -11.95 -8.32 14.24
C ASP A 95 -11.50 -7.87 15.64
N ASP A 96 -11.98 -6.70 16.09
CA ASP A 96 -11.59 -6.10 17.37
C ASP A 96 -10.07 -5.82 17.46
N THR A 97 -9.45 -5.36 16.37
CA THR A 97 -7.99 -5.15 16.28
C THR A 97 -7.59 -3.75 15.79
N VAL A 98 -6.27 -3.48 15.80
CA VAL A 98 -5.65 -2.28 15.23
C VAL A 98 -4.52 -2.69 14.30
N VAL A 99 -4.50 -2.13 13.10
CA VAL A 99 -3.54 -2.45 12.05
C VAL A 99 -2.83 -1.19 11.59
N CYS A 100 -1.50 -1.24 11.50
CA CYS A 100 -0.71 -0.19 10.87
C CYS A 100 -0.52 -0.48 9.39
N ARG A 101 -0.96 0.46 8.54
CA ARG A 101 -0.66 0.45 7.11
C ARG A 101 0.57 1.30 6.86
N CYS A 102 1.69 0.64 6.60
CA CYS A 102 2.97 1.33 6.40
C CYS A 102 2.90 2.28 5.22
N ARG A 103 3.46 3.48 5.37
CA ARG A 103 3.43 4.51 4.33
C ARG A 103 4.17 4.04 3.08
N TYR A 104 5.26 3.29 3.26
CA TYR A 104 6.03 2.70 2.18
C TYR A 104 6.24 1.20 2.43
N PRO A 105 5.28 0.34 2.05
CA PRO A 105 5.28 -1.10 2.38
C PRO A 105 6.46 -1.89 1.82
N ASN A 106 7.14 -1.37 0.79
CA ASN A 106 8.30 -1.98 0.18
C ASN A 106 9.60 -1.76 0.97
N VAL A 107 9.62 -0.82 1.91
CA VAL A 107 10.82 -0.45 2.68
C VAL A 107 10.57 -0.42 4.19
N GLN A 108 9.30 -0.32 4.59
CA GLN A 108 8.85 -0.35 5.96
C GLN A 108 8.14 -1.66 6.28
N SER A 109 8.40 -2.21 7.46
CA SER A 109 7.79 -3.45 7.92
C SER A 109 7.67 -3.49 9.46
N GLY A 110 7.16 -4.60 9.99
CA GLY A 110 6.82 -4.75 11.39
C GLY A 110 5.35 -4.48 11.67
N ARG A 111 4.87 -4.87 12.85
CA ARG A 111 3.46 -4.72 13.24
C ARG A 111 3.06 -3.25 13.33
N ASN A 112 4.00 -2.40 13.68
CA ASN A 112 3.82 -0.99 13.95
C ASN A 112 4.54 -0.14 12.88
N CYS A 113 4.98 -0.75 11.77
CA CYS A 113 5.79 -0.12 10.74
C CYS A 113 7.09 0.50 11.28
N GLU A 114 7.65 -0.09 12.33
CA GLU A 114 8.82 0.38 13.07
C GLU A 114 10.13 0.10 12.36
N ILE A 115 10.17 -0.91 11.50
CA ILE A 115 11.36 -1.26 10.73
C ILE A 115 11.35 -0.44 9.45
N ASP A 116 12.44 0.27 9.17
CA ASP A 116 12.68 0.99 7.92
C ASP A 116 14.07 0.62 7.39
N ILE A 117 14.13 -0.07 6.25
CA ILE A 117 15.40 -0.52 5.67
C ILE A 117 16.29 0.62 5.21
N ASN A 118 15.84 1.87 5.22
CA ASN A 118 16.67 3.03 4.90
C ASN A 118 17.24 3.71 6.15
N GLN A 119 16.88 3.25 7.36
CA GLN A 119 17.40 3.77 8.62
C GLN A 119 18.51 2.86 9.16
N ASN A 120 19.71 3.41 9.35
CA ASN A 120 20.87 2.75 9.99
C ASN A 120 21.31 1.41 9.36
N SER A 121 21.03 1.19 8.08
CA SER A 121 21.32 -0.05 7.34
C SER A 121 22.43 0.10 6.28
N SER A 122 22.95 1.31 6.10
CA SER A 122 23.87 1.62 5.00
C SER A 122 25.26 1.02 5.25
N VAL A 123 25.84 0.43 4.22
CA VAL A 123 27.24 -0.02 4.20
C VAL A 123 28.00 0.78 3.15
N SER A 124 29.23 1.19 3.48
CA SER A 124 30.13 1.92 2.58
C SER A 124 31.15 0.97 1.97
N PHE A 125 31.34 1.07 0.66
CA PHE A 125 32.31 0.27 -0.09
C PHE A 125 33.40 1.20 -0.64
N SER A 126 34.66 0.96 -0.27
CA SER A 126 35.84 1.60 -0.87
C SER A 126 36.63 0.57 -1.70
N GLY A 127 35.91 -0.38 -2.29
CA GLY A 127 36.41 -1.68 -2.76
C GLY A 127 35.90 -2.84 -1.89
N GLY A 128 35.83 -4.05 -2.46
CA GLY A 128 35.32 -5.26 -1.80
C GLY A 128 33.85 -5.56 -2.09
N PHE A 129 33.29 -6.55 -1.40
CA PHE A 129 31.90 -7.02 -1.58
C PHE A 129 31.33 -7.60 -0.27
N LEU A 130 30.00 -7.60 -0.17
CA LEU A 130 29.28 -8.44 0.79
C LEU A 130 28.72 -9.66 0.06
N LYS A 131 28.96 -10.85 0.62
CA LYS A 131 28.44 -12.12 0.08
C LYS A 131 27.59 -12.81 1.13
N TYR A 132 26.41 -13.23 0.71
CA TYR A 132 25.50 -14.06 1.50
C TYR A 132 25.28 -15.38 0.76
N GLU A 133 25.38 -16.48 1.48
CA GLU A 133 24.99 -17.79 0.97
C GLU A 133 23.58 -18.08 1.50
N LEU A 134 22.62 -18.11 0.57
CA LEU A 134 21.22 -18.29 0.89
C LEU A 134 20.82 -19.74 0.62
N SER A 135 20.02 -20.30 1.53
CA SER A 135 19.44 -21.64 1.37
C SER A 135 18.25 -21.68 0.41
N SER A 136 17.74 -20.52 -0.01
CA SER A 136 16.61 -20.37 -0.92
C SER A 136 16.88 -19.27 -1.93
N ASN A 137 16.18 -19.30 -3.07
CA ASN A 137 16.34 -18.31 -4.13
C ASN A 137 15.85 -16.92 -3.65
N PRO A 138 16.73 -15.89 -3.57
CA PRO A 138 16.34 -14.54 -3.12
C PRO A 138 15.39 -13.82 -4.08
N LEU A 139 15.26 -14.32 -5.31
CA LEU A 139 14.49 -13.71 -6.38
C LEU A 139 13.04 -14.21 -6.43
N VAL A 140 12.60 -15.04 -5.47
CA VAL A 140 11.21 -15.56 -5.44
C VAL A 140 10.20 -14.45 -5.18
N ASN A 141 10.57 -13.48 -4.35
CA ASN A 141 9.71 -12.37 -3.97
C ASN A 141 10.26 -11.04 -4.53
N GLN A 142 10.15 -10.00 -3.72
CA GLN A 142 10.63 -8.67 -3.95
C GLN A 142 11.99 -8.48 -3.26
N THR A 143 12.96 -7.91 -3.97
CA THR A 143 14.21 -7.42 -3.41
C THR A 143 14.24 -5.90 -3.55
N VAL A 144 14.44 -5.20 -2.43
CA VAL A 144 14.57 -3.74 -2.40
C VAL A 144 15.96 -3.38 -1.92
N LEU A 145 16.61 -2.47 -2.65
CA LEU A 145 17.92 -1.97 -2.27
C LEU A 145 18.05 -0.49 -2.64
N SER A 146 18.89 0.20 -1.90
CA SER A 146 19.20 1.62 -2.11
C SER A 146 20.71 1.78 -2.31
N PHE A 147 21.11 2.61 -3.27
CA PHE A 147 22.52 2.92 -3.49
C PHE A 147 22.72 4.41 -3.75
N ARG A 148 23.96 4.85 -3.61
CA ARG A 148 24.47 6.11 -4.15
C ARG A 148 25.92 5.89 -4.55
N SER A 149 26.35 6.47 -5.65
CA SER A 149 27.72 6.37 -6.13
C SER A 149 28.10 7.63 -6.89
N ASP A 150 29.39 7.93 -6.94
CA ASP A 150 30.01 8.87 -7.87
C ASP A 150 30.71 8.16 -9.05
N GLN A 151 30.67 6.82 -9.06
CA GLN A 151 31.28 6.02 -10.12
C GLN A 151 30.29 5.83 -11.28
N PRO A 152 30.73 6.03 -12.54
CA PRO A 152 29.88 5.78 -13.71
C PRO A 152 29.66 4.29 -13.96
N HIS A 153 30.57 3.43 -13.49
CA HIS A 153 30.46 1.98 -13.62
C HIS A 153 30.56 1.34 -12.24
N ALA A 154 29.55 0.57 -11.85
CA ALA A 154 29.53 -0.12 -10.57
C ALA A 154 28.62 -1.35 -10.61
N LEU A 155 29.10 -2.47 -10.09
CA LEU A 155 28.27 -3.64 -9.79
C LEU A 155 27.49 -3.36 -8.50
N LEU A 156 26.16 -3.43 -8.56
CA LEU A 156 25.28 -3.13 -7.43
C LEU A 156 24.76 -4.40 -6.75
N LEU A 157 24.37 -5.40 -7.54
CA LEU A 157 23.89 -6.69 -7.06
C LEU A 157 24.30 -7.78 -8.05
N PHE A 158 24.79 -8.89 -7.53
CA PHE A 158 25.07 -10.09 -8.30
C PHE A 158 24.54 -11.31 -7.54
N VAL A 159 23.63 -12.03 -8.18
CA VAL A 159 23.04 -13.26 -7.67
C VAL A 159 23.37 -14.34 -8.68
N HIS A 160 23.85 -15.50 -8.21
CA HIS A 160 24.08 -16.64 -9.08
C HIS A 160 23.72 -17.95 -8.38
N ASP A 161 23.41 -18.97 -9.17
CA ASP A 161 23.20 -20.33 -8.68
C ASP A 161 24.44 -21.22 -8.89
N HIS A 162 24.30 -22.52 -8.63
CA HIS A 162 25.34 -23.53 -8.80
C HIS A 162 25.63 -23.87 -10.27
N ASN A 163 24.73 -23.51 -11.19
CA ASN A 163 24.86 -23.73 -12.63
C ASN A 163 25.43 -22.50 -13.35
N ASN A 164 25.84 -21.46 -12.61
CA ASN A 164 26.28 -20.16 -13.13
C ASN A 164 25.18 -19.39 -13.89
N ASN A 165 23.92 -19.70 -13.64
CA ASN A 165 22.83 -18.79 -13.95
C ASN A 165 22.99 -17.56 -13.08
N PHE A 166 22.75 -16.37 -13.62
CA PHE A 166 22.98 -15.14 -12.88
C PHE A 166 21.88 -14.10 -13.09
N LEU A 167 21.74 -13.23 -12.10
CA LEU A 167 21.10 -11.94 -12.20
C LEU A 167 22.12 -10.89 -11.76
N GLN A 168 22.33 -9.91 -12.63
CA GLN A 168 23.29 -8.84 -12.41
C GLN A 168 22.60 -7.49 -12.56
N LEU A 169 22.73 -6.64 -11.55
CA LEU A 169 22.32 -5.24 -11.60
C LEU A 169 23.55 -4.36 -11.47
N HIS A 170 23.75 -3.44 -12.41
CA HIS A 170 24.92 -2.58 -12.44
C HIS A 170 24.63 -1.24 -13.11
N LEU A 171 25.43 -0.22 -12.75
CA LEU A 171 25.60 0.98 -13.57
C LEU A 171 26.46 0.60 -14.78
N SER A 172 25.88 0.71 -15.97
CA SER A 172 26.61 0.49 -17.23
C SER A 172 27.30 1.76 -17.71
N ASP A 173 26.84 2.93 -17.28
CA ASP A 173 27.47 4.25 -17.36
C ASP A 173 26.75 5.21 -16.38
N GLU A 174 27.09 6.50 -16.40
CA GLU A 174 26.50 7.53 -15.53
C GLU A 174 24.97 7.65 -15.64
N VAL A 175 24.38 7.33 -16.79
CA VAL A 175 22.95 7.51 -17.07
C VAL A 175 22.20 6.19 -17.24
N ASN A 176 22.86 5.04 -17.23
CA ASN A 176 22.24 3.75 -17.52
C ASN A 176 22.43 2.75 -16.37
N ILE A 177 21.32 2.21 -15.87
CA ILE A 177 21.30 1.04 -15.00
C ILE A 177 20.83 -0.16 -15.81
N THR A 178 21.63 -1.22 -15.83
CA THR A 178 21.35 -2.42 -16.60
C THR A 178 21.14 -3.62 -15.68
N LEU A 179 20.01 -4.28 -15.90
CA LEU A 179 19.68 -5.61 -15.38
C LEU A 179 20.01 -6.64 -16.45
N SER A 180 20.88 -7.59 -16.15
CA SER A 180 21.21 -8.72 -17.01
C SER A 180 20.84 -10.02 -16.31
N LEU A 181 20.28 -10.96 -17.04
CA LEU A 181 19.99 -12.29 -16.54
C LEU A 181 20.58 -13.32 -17.49
N ASN A 182 21.08 -14.41 -16.92
CA ASN A 182 21.42 -15.63 -17.63
C ASN A 182 20.70 -16.83 -17.00
N ASN A 183 20.01 -17.61 -17.82
CA ASN A 183 19.42 -18.89 -17.47
C ASN A 183 19.80 -19.88 -18.58
N GLU A 184 20.64 -20.83 -18.22
CA GLU A 184 21.28 -21.80 -19.10
C GLU A 184 22.05 -21.13 -20.25
N ALA A 185 21.46 -21.09 -21.45
CA ALA A 185 22.08 -20.58 -22.66
C ALA A 185 21.51 -19.22 -23.12
N ILE A 186 20.51 -18.68 -22.42
CA ILE A 186 19.81 -17.46 -22.82
C ILE A 186 20.22 -16.32 -21.91
N VAL A 187 20.82 -15.29 -22.51
CA VAL A 187 21.09 -14.03 -21.82
C VAL A 187 20.04 -13.01 -22.24
N SER A 188 19.35 -12.44 -21.27
CA SER A 188 18.41 -11.35 -21.46
C SER A 188 18.89 -10.14 -20.68
N SER A 189 18.63 -8.94 -21.19
CA SER A 189 18.97 -7.72 -20.47
C SER A 189 17.93 -6.65 -20.68
N CYS A 190 17.88 -5.73 -19.73
CA CYS A 190 17.26 -4.46 -19.94
C CYS A 190 17.99 -3.33 -19.23
N THR A 191 18.04 -2.18 -19.90
CA THR A 191 18.60 -0.94 -19.40
C THR A 191 17.51 0.09 -19.13
N VAL A 192 17.59 0.72 -17.96
CA VAL A 192 16.85 1.92 -17.62
C VAL A 192 17.79 3.12 -17.75
N THR A 193 17.38 4.09 -18.56
CA THR A 193 18.12 5.35 -18.76
C THR A 193 17.55 6.47 -17.90
N ALA A 194 18.43 7.29 -17.33
CA ALA A 194 18.09 8.48 -16.57
C ALA A 194 17.34 9.51 -17.45
N ARG A 195 16.60 10.41 -16.81
CA ARG A 195 15.93 11.49 -17.53
C ARG A 195 16.97 12.46 -18.10
N LEU A 196 16.63 13.15 -19.18
CA LEU A 196 17.51 14.18 -19.77
C LEU A 196 17.94 15.20 -18.71
N GLY A 197 19.24 15.46 -18.64
CA GLY A 197 19.84 16.37 -17.64
C GLY A 197 19.99 15.78 -16.24
N SER A 198 19.78 14.48 -16.06
CA SER A 198 20.01 13.75 -14.81
C SER A 198 20.90 12.53 -15.03
N GLU A 199 21.50 12.04 -13.95
CA GLU A 199 22.38 10.87 -13.93
C GLU A 199 22.17 10.07 -12.64
N PHE A 200 22.63 8.83 -12.63
CA PHE A 200 22.56 7.93 -11.47
C PHE A 200 23.82 7.96 -10.61
N SER A 201 24.95 8.48 -11.13
CA SER A 201 26.24 8.57 -10.46
C SER A 201 26.50 9.94 -9.81
N ASN A 202 25.49 10.58 -9.23
CA ASN A 202 25.57 11.94 -8.65
C ASN A 202 25.59 11.97 -7.10
N MET A 203 25.93 10.85 -6.46
CA MET A 203 25.92 10.68 -5.00
C MET A 203 24.58 10.93 -4.29
N GLN A 204 23.47 10.96 -5.03
CA GLN A 204 22.12 10.95 -4.45
C GLN A 204 21.63 9.52 -4.21
N TRP A 205 20.82 9.33 -3.17
CA TRP A 205 20.21 8.04 -2.88
C TRP A 205 19.17 7.67 -3.93
N ILE A 206 19.38 6.52 -4.56
CA ILE A 206 18.49 5.91 -5.52
C ILE A 206 17.99 4.60 -4.91
N GLN A 207 16.66 4.47 -4.82
CA GLN A 207 16.00 3.26 -4.36
C GLN A 207 15.48 2.48 -5.56
N MET A 208 15.67 1.18 -5.48
CA MET A 208 15.37 0.26 -6.55
C MET A 208 14.61 -0.94 -6.01
N GLU A 209 13.70 -1.44 -6.84
CA GLU A 209 12.85 -2.56 -6.52
C GLU A 209 12.92 -3.58 -7.66
N LEU A 210 13.26 -4.81 -7.31
CA LEU A 210 13.32 -5.96 -8.19
C LEU A 210 12.21 -6.92 -7.77
N MET A 211 11.33 -7.27 -8.70
CA MET A 211 10.23 -8.20 -8.48
C MET A 211 10.23 -9.27 -9.55
N LYS A 212 10.05 -10.53 -9.14
CA LYS A 212 9.60 -11.58 -10.04
C LYS A 212 8.12 -11.34 -10.35
N TYR A 213 7.73 -11.48 -11.61
CA TYR A 213 6.32 -11.49 -11.97
C TYR A 213 6.04 -12.61 -12.98
N GLU A 214 4.92 -13.28 -12.79
CA GLU A 214 4.41 -14.27 -13.74
C GLU A 214 3.55 -13.56 -14.79
N ARG A 215 3.72 -13.96 -16.04
CA ARG A 215 2.85 -13.49 -17.13
C ARG A 215 1.82 -14.58 -17.41
N VAL A 216 0.56 -14.32 -17.12
CA VAL A 216 -0.54 -15.17 -17.60
C VAL A 216 -0.72 -14.89 -19.09
N ALA A 217 -0.20 -15.76 -19.95
CA ALA A 217 -0.42 -15.66 -21.39
C ALA A 217 -1.86 -16.06 -21.72
N LEU A 218 -2.69 -15.09 -22.15
CA LEU A 218 -4.11 -15.29 -22.48
C LEU A 218 -4.38 -16.18 -23.72
N HIS A 219 -3.37 -16.82 -24.33
CA HIS A 219 -3.65 -17.70 -25.48
C HIS A 219 -2.70 -18.85 -25.77
N ASN A 220 -1.71 -19.16 -24.94
CA ASN A 220 -0.95 -20.41 -25.05
C ASN A 220 -0.35 -20.72 -23.67
N ASN A 221 -0.46 -21.99 -23.27
CA ASN A 221 -0.07 -22.58 -21.98
C ASN A 221 1.46 -22.54 -21.73
N TYR A 222 2.08 -21.37 -21.77
CA TYR A 222 3.50 -21.19 -21.45
C TYR A 222 3.63 -20.23 -20.27
N ASP A 223 4.04 -20.77 -19.12
CA ASP A 223 4.52 -19.98 -17.99
C ASP A 223 5.92 -19.45 -18.33
N SER A 224 6.03 -18.14 -18.56
CA SER A 224 7.32 -17.45 -18.71
C SER A 224 7.68 -16.76 -17.40
N GLU A 225 8.85 -17.05 -16.82
CA GLU A 225 9.37 -16.21 -15.74
C GLU A 225 9.88 -14.89 -16.32
N ALA A 226 9.43 -13.80 -15.72
CA ALA A 226 9.89 -12.47 -16.08
C ALA A 226 10.25 -11.69 -14.82
N TYR A 227 11.24 -10.83 -14.96
CA TYR A 227 11.66 -9.95 -13.88
C TYR A 227 11.30 -8.53 -14.27
N LYS A 228 10.64 -7.84 -13.34
CA LYS A 228 10.34 -6.42 -13.43
C LYS A 228 11.23 -5.69 -12.45
N PHE A 229 11.90 -4.68 -12.95
CA PHE A 229 12.72 -3.81 -12.14
C PHE A 229 12.23 -2.37 -12.26
N ILE A 230 12.17 -1.67 -11.12
CA ILE A 230 11.60 -0.33 -11.00
C ILE A 230 12.61 0.58 -10.29
N ILE A 231 12.92 1.73 -10.92
CA ILE A 231 13.62 2.85 -10.29
C ILE A 231 12.61 3.96 -10.07
N ARG A 232 12.46 4.40 -8.81
CA ARG A 232 11.54 5.47 -8.35
C ARG A 232 10.34 5.76 -9.26
N SER A 233 9.22 5.15 -8.90
CA SER A 233 7.84 5.46 -9.29
C SER A 233 7.43 5.51 -10.75
N PHE A 234 8.28 5.50 -11.79
CA PHE A 234 7.77 5.44 -13.18
C PHE A 234 8.69 4.80 -14.23
N ILE A 235 9.98 4.55 -13.94
CA ILE A 235 10.85 3.93 -14.95
C ILE A 235 10.96 2.44 -14.66
N THR A 236 10.23 1.69 -15.47
CA THR A 236 10.16 0.24 -15.37
C THR A 236 10.90 -0.38 -16.53
N CYS A 237 11.65 -1.44 -16.27
CA CYS A 237 11.98 -2.37 -17.33
C CYS A 237 11.63 -3.82 -16.99
N GLN A 238 11.42 -4.61 -18.04
CA GLN A 238 11.10 -6.01 -17.99
C GLN A 238 12.10 -6.77 -18.85
N SER A 239 12.66 -7.83 -18.27
CA SER A 239 13.45 -8.82 -19.01
C SER A 239 12.69 -10.15 -19.01
N TYR A 240 12.69 -10.83 -20.15
CA TYR A 240 11.84 -11.99 -20.41
C TYR A 240 12.66 -13.27 -20.63
N TYR A 241 12.23 -14.37 -20.01
CA TYR A 241 12.63 -15.72 -20.39
C TYR A 241 11.50 -16.47 -21.09
N PRO A 242 11.74 -17.02 -22.28
CA PRO A 242 10.93 -18.13 -22.77
C PRO A 242 11.37 -19.43 -22.09
N PHE A 243 10.49 -20.09 -21.33
CA PHE A 243 10.65 -21.52 -21.06
C PHE A 243 10.16 -22.29 -22.28
N CYS A 244 10.96 -23.24 -22.76
CA CYS A 244 10.51 -24.28 -23.68
C CYS A 244 9.91 -25.43 -22.87
#